data_AF-A0A8C3SVL0-F1
#
_entry.id   AF-A0A8C3SVL0-F1
#
_cell.length_a   1.000
_cell.length_b   1.000
_cell.length_c   1.000
_cell.angle_alpha   90.00
_cell.angle_beta   90.00
_cell.angle_gamma   90.00
#
_symmetry.space_group_name_H-M   'P 1'
#
loop_
_entity.id
_entity.type
_entity.pdbx_description
1 polymer ?
#
loop_
_entity_poly.entity_id
_entity_poly.type
_entity_poly.pdbx_seq_one_letter_code
_entity_poly.pdbx_strand_id
1 'polypeptide(L)'
;VCAARPSLARLPLTASAPLQTVSDIERGWILVTKEQHRQLKSLQEKVSKKEFIRLAQTLKYYGYLKFEPCVTDFPEKGCQVIVSAGSSELNFQVRLPSEQIKEGSFKVTRMRCWRVTSSVSAPRLGSGSSPGKTEVKLELAFEYLMSKDRLQWVTITSPQAIMLSICLQSMVDELMVKKSGGSIRKMFRRRANGALRRSDSQQAVKSPPLLVRLTRCQQGSKLTSVSLRGISHSGSAGDLGANDFHGNYAFEGIGDEDL
;
A
#
# COMPACT_ATOMS: atom_id res chain seq x y z
N VAL A 1 -13.14 -6.43 -13.74
CA VAL A 1 -13.26 -4.98 -14.03
C VAL A 1 -12.64 -4.20 -12.88
N CYS A 2 -11.31 -4.01 -12.88
CA CYS A 2 -10.60 -3.07 -12.02
C CYS A 2 -9.25 -2.81 -12.69
N ALA A 3 -9.24 -1.89 -13.65
CA ALA A 3 -7.99 -1.29 -14.10
C ALA A 3 -7.40 -0.55 -12.89
N ALA A 4 -6.11 -0.80 -12.62
CA ALA A 4 -5.34 -0.16 -11.56
C ALA A 4 -5.72 1.33 -11.47
N ARG A 5 -6.44 1.70 -10.40
CA ARG A 5 -6.95 3.06 -10.19
C ARG A 5 -5.75 3.98 -9.99
N PRO A 6 -5.50 4.93 -10.89
CA PRO A 6 -4.49 5.94 -10.63
C PRO A 6 -4.94 6.79 -9.44
N SER A 7 -3.99 7.21 -8.62
CA SER A 7 -4.19 8.24 -7.59
C SER A 7 -5.02 9.40 -8.17
N LEU A 8 -6.28 9.51 -7.72
CA LEU A 8 -7.22 10.56 -8.14
C LEU A 8 -6.77 11.95 -7.73
N ALA A 9 -5.78 12.04 -6.84
CA ALA A 9 -5.24 13.28 -6.35
C ALA A 9 -4.68 14.17 -7.48
N ARG A 10 -4.38 13.65 -8.69
CA ARG A 10 -3.73 14.47 -9.72
C ARG A 10 -3.85 14.03 -11.18
N LEU A 11 -4.81 13.18 -11.54
CA LEU A 11 -5.13 12.97 -12.95
C LEU A 11 -5.77 14.23 -13.56
N PRO A 12 -5.56 14.53 -14.86
CA PRO A 12 -6.31 15.58 -15.55
C PRO A 12 -7.80 15.32 -15.34
N LEU A 13 -8.60 16.38 -15.20
CA LEU A 13 -10.06 16.37 -15.05
C LEU A 13 -10.70 15.39 -16.06
N THR A 14 -10.75 14.10 -15.73
CA THR A 14 -11.44 13.11 -16.53
C THR A 14 -12.92 13.34 -16.28
N ALA A 15 -13.76 13.14 -17.30
CA ALA A 15 -15.19 13.34 -17.17
C ALA A 15 -15.81 12.54 -15.99
N SER A 16 -15.14 11.47 -15.55
CA SER A 16 -15.53 10.62 -14.43
C SER A 16 -15.03 11.07 -13.04
N ALA A 17 -14.04 11.96 -12.93
CA ALA A 17 -13.47 12.35 -11.64
C ALA A 17 -14.50 12.99 -10.68
N PRO A 18 -15.41 13.87 -11.13
CA PRO A 18 -16.46 14.42 -10.27
C PRO A 18 -17.48 13.35 -9.85
N LEU A 19 -17.90 12.47 -10.77
CA LEU A 19 -18.88 11.41 -10.49
C LEU A 19 -18.36 10.44 -9.43
N GLN A 20 -17.09 10.06 -9.51
CA GLN A 20 -16.48 9.21 -8.51
C GLN A 20 -16.39 9.91 -7.15
N THR A 21 -15.94 11.16 -7.13
CA THR A 21 -15.82 11.96 -5.90
C THR A 21 -17.17 12.09 -5.20
N VAL A 22 -18.26 12.30 -5.94
CA VAL A 22 -19.62 12.34 -5.38
C VAL A 22 -19.96 11.01 -4.70
N SER A 23 -19.74 9.89 -5.38
CA SER A 23 -20.02 8.57 -4.79
C SER A 23 -19.17 8.30 -3.54
N ASP A 24 -17.90 8.72 -3.54
CA ASP A 24 -17.00 8.56 -2.40
C ASP A 24 -17.45 9.42 -1.19
N ILE A 25 -18.03 10.61 -1.43
CA ILE A 25 -18.64 11.44 -0.38
C ILE A 25 -19.92 10.79 0.15
N GLU A 26 -20.82 10.34 -0.73
CA GLU A 26 -22.09 9.70 -0.35
C GLU A 26 -21.87 8.42 0.47
N ARG A 27 -20.80 7.67 0.18
CA ARG A 27 -20.39 6.48 0.94
C ARG A 27 -19.67 6.81 2.26
N GLY A 28 -19.41 8.08 2.55
CA GLY A 28 -18.65 8.52 3.72
C GLY A 28 -17.17 8.11 3.69
N TRP A 29 -16.60 7.88 2.50
CA TRP A 29 -15.18 7.56 2.35
C TRP A 29 -14.31 8.82 2.41
N ILE A 30 -14.86 9.94 1.91
CA ILE A 30 -14.30 11.28 2.08
C ILE A 30 -15.02 11.92 3.26
N LEU A 31 -14.25 12.46 4.21
CA LEU A 31 -14.83 13.11 5.38
C LEU A 31 -15.16 14.56 5.04
N VAL A 32 -16.44 14.92 5.22
CA VAL A 32 -16.98 16.24 4.85
C VAL A 32 -17.80 16.80 6.00
N THR A 33 -17.59 18.08 6.32
CA THR A 33 -18.45 18.80 7.28
C THR A 33 -19.79 19.16 6.65
N LYS A 34 -20.81 19.47 7.46
CA LYS A 34 -22.15 19.87 6.96
C LYS A 34 -22.07 21.07 6.01
N GLU A 35 -21.22 22.05 6.31
CA GLU A 35 -21.05 23.24 5.48
C GLU A 35 -20.37 22.92 4.16
N GLN A 36 -19.27 22.16 4.18
CA GLN A 36 -18.58 21.70 2.97
C GLN A 36 -19.51 20.87 2.09
N HIS A 37 -20.36 20.02 2.69
CA HIS A 37 -21.34 19.23 1.96
C HIS A 37 -22.36 20.12 1.23
N ARG A 38 -22.83 21.20 1.86
CA ARG A 38 -23.72 22.18 1.23
C ARG A 38 -23.04 22.89 0.06
N GLN A 39 -21.78 23.29 0.23
CA GLN A 39 -20.99 23.94 -0.82
C GLN A 39 -20.75 23.03 -2.02
N LEU A 40 -20.36 21.77 -1.78
CA LEU A 40 -20.16 20.76 -2.83
C LEU A 40 -21.46 20.50 -3.61
N LYS A 41 -22.60 20.43 -2.91
CA LYS A 41 -23.91 20.27 -3.54
C LYS A 41 -24.26 21.47 -4.44
N SER A 42 -24.04 22.70 -3.95
CA SER A 42 -24.26 23.91 -4.76
C SER A 42 -23.36 23.96 -6.00
N LEU A 43 -22.09 23.56 -5.87
CA LEU A 43 -21.14 23.50 -6.98
C LEU A 43 -21.52 22.41 -8.00
N GLN A 44 -22.10 21.30 -7.54
CA GLN A 44 -22.63 20.23 -8.39
C GLN A 44 -23.84 20.70 -9.20
N GLU A 45 -24.80 21.39 -8.57
CA GLU A 45 -25.99 21.96 -9.23
C GLU A 45 -25.61 23.01 -10.28
N LYS A 46 -24.58 23.82 -10.01
CA LYS A 46 -24.05 24.82 -10.95
C LYS A 46 -23.20 24.23 -12.08
N VAL A 47 -23.00 22.90 -12.11
CA VAL A 47 -22.13 22.18 -13.07
C VAL A 47 -20.69 22.75 -13.11
N SER A 48 -20.24 23.38 -12.01
CA SER A 48 -18.89 23.95 -11.91
C SER A 48 -17.88 22.86 -11.54
N LYS A 49 -17.63 21.94 -12.48
CA LYS A 49 -16.79 20.75 -12.27
C LYS A 49 -15.39 21.09 -11.76
N LYS A 50 -14.81 22.21 -12.21
CA LYS A 50 -13.45 22.64 -11.84
C LYS A 50 -13.37 23.08 -10.39
N GLU A 51 -14.33 23.89 -9.93
CA GLU A 51 -14.37 24.37 -8.55
C GLU A 51 -14.75 23.25 -7.59
N PHE A 52 -15.69 22.38 -7.99
CA PHE A 52 -16.03 21.17 -7.26
C PHE A 52 -14.80 20.32 -6.97
N ILE A 53 -13.99 20.00 -8.00
CA ILE A 53 -12.77 19.20 -7.82
C ILE A 53 -11.74 19.93 -6.96
N ARG A 54 -11.58 21.25 -7.11
CA ARG A 54 -10.67 22.04 -6.27
C ARG A 54 -11.06 21.99 -4.80
N LEU A 55 -12.35 22.13 -4.49
CA LEU A 55 -12.84 22.01 -3.12
C LEU A 55 -12.66 20.58 -2.61
N ALA A 56 -13.02 19.57 -3.41
CA ALA A 56 -12.89 18.18 -3.04
C ALA A 56 -11.45 17.77 -2.71
N GLN A 57 -10.47 18.30 -3.44
CA GLN A 57 -9.04 18.07 -3.18
C GLN A 57 -8.57 18.55 -1.80
N THR A 58 -9.33 19.42 -1.12
CA THR A 58 -9.01 19.89 0.23
C THR A 58 -9.60 19.01 1.34
N LEU A 59 -10.46 18.03 0.99
CA LEU A 59 -11.17 17.20 1.96
C LEU A 59 -10.28 16.07 2.50
N LYS A 60 -10.48 15.71 3.77
CA LYS A 60 -9.77 14.59 4.39
C LYS A 60 -10.18 13.28 3.70
N TYR A 61 -9.19 12.46 3.41
CA TYR A 61 -9.31 11.20 2.66
C TYR A 61 -9.68 11.35 1.17
N TYR A 62 -9.64 12.56 0.60
CA TYR A 62 -9.76 12.71 -0.86
C TYR A 62 -8.66 11.93 -1.58
N GLY A 63 -9.04 11.13 -2.58
CA GLY A 63 -8.12 10.32 -3.37
C GLY A 63 -7.63 9.05 -2.67
N TYR A 64 -8.14 8.74 -1.47
CA TYR A 64 -7.90 7.45 -0.83
C TYR A 64 -8.85 6.39 -1.40
N LEU A 65 -8.35 5.17 -1.51
CA LEU A 65 -9.16 4.00 -1.77
C LEU A 65 -9.44 3.30 -0.44
N LYS A 66 -10.70 3.28 -0.01
CA LYS A 66 -11.15 2.58 1.19
C LYS A 66 -11.50 1.13 0.85
N PHE A 67 -11.01 0.21 1.66
CA PHE A 67 -11.23 -1.23 1.51
C PHE A 67 -12.31 -1.72 2.46
N GLU A 68 -12.85 -2.92 2.17
CA GLU A 68 -13.82 -3.57 3.05
C GLU A 68 -13.17 -3.93 4.40
N PRO A 69 -13.97 -3.99 5.49
CA PRO A 69 -13.48 -4.44 6.79
C PRO A 69 -12.76 -5.79 6.69
N CYS A 70 -11.59 -5.88 7.32
CA CYS A 70 -10.72 -7.04 7.25
C CYS A 70 -9.96 -7.22 8.56
N VAL A 71 -8.97 -8.12 8.60
CA VAL A 71 -8.26 -8.49 9.84
C VAL A 71 -6.79 -8.17 9.73
N THR A 72 -6.18 -7.71 10.82
CA THR A 72 -4.73 -7.49 10.91
C THR A 72 -4.14 -8.10 12.18
N ASP A 73 -2.82 -8.27 12.19
CA ASP A 73 -2.05 -8.67 13.36
C ASP A 73 -1.47 -7.50 14.18
N PHE A 74 -1.85 -6.26 13.84
CA PHE A 74 -1.37 -5.05 14.48
C PHE A 74 -2.53 -4.14 14.95
N PRO A 75 -2.49 -3.56 16.17
CA PRO A 75 -1.42 -3.69 17.17
C PRO A 75 -1.41 -5.05 17.88
N GLU A 76 -2.51 -5.81 17.79
CA GLU A 76 -2.66 -7.13 18.35
C GLU A 76 -3.20 -8.10 17.29
N LYS A 77 -3.02 -9.40 17.52
CA LYS A 77 -3.47 -10.43 16.58
C LYS A 77 -4.99 -10.49 16.50
N GLY A 78 -5.51 -10.43 15.28
CA GLY A 78 -6.93 -10.64 15.01
C GLY A 78 -7.79 -9.38 15.14
N CYS A 79 -7.19 -8.19 15.21
CA CYS A 79 -7.95 -6.95 15.23
C CYS A 79 -8.72 -6.73 13.93
N GLN A 80 -9.96 -6.24 14.04
CA GLN A 80 -10.73 -5.78 12.89
C GLN A 80 -10.19 -4.42 12.44
N VAL A 81 -9.98 -4.26 11.14
CA VAL A 81 -9.41 -3.04 10.56
C VAL A 81 -10.10 -2.67 9.27
N ILE A 82 -10.30 -1.37 9.08
CA ILE A 82 -10.60 -0.80 7.77
C ILE A 82 -9.34 -0.12 7.27
N VAL A 83 -8.87 -0.54 6.10
CA VAL A 83 -7.66 0.00 5.48
C VAL A 83 -8.05 1.02 4.42
N SER A 84 -7.34 2.14 4.37
CA SER A 84 -7.46 3.13 3.30
C SER A 84 -6.08 3.40 2.70
N ALA A 85 -5.94 3.28 1.38
CA ALA A 85 -4.67 3.51 0.70
C ALA A 85 -4.71 4.83 -0.08
N GLY A 86 -3.77 5.72 0.17
CA GLY A 86 -3.72 7.03 -0.48
C GLY A 86 -2.59 7.89 0.05
N SER A 87 -2.31 9.01 -0.63
CA SER A 87 -1.32 10.00 -0.16
C SER A 87 0.08 9.45 0.21
N SER A 88 0.52 8.35 -0.41
CA SER A 88 1.79 7.66 -0.08
C SER A 88 1.81 6.98 1.30
N GLU A 89 0.65 6.59 1.81
CA GLU A 89 0.49 5.87 3.08
C GLU A 89 -0.67 4.85 3.03
N LEU A 90 -0.65 3.90 3.97
CA LEU A 90 -1.79 3.07 4.33
C LEU A 90 -2.33 3.48 5.69
N ASN A 91 -3.60 3.85 5.75
CA ASN A 91 -4.24 4.30 6.99
C ASN A 91 -5.11 3.16 7.50
N PHE A 92 -4.86 2.77 8.75
CA PHE A 92 -5.54 1.71 9.45
C PHE A 92 -6.50 2.35 10.43
N GLN A 93 -7.78 2.03 10.31
CA GLN A 93 -8.78 2.31 11.33
C GLN A 93 -9.08 0.99 12.05
N VAL A 94 -8.37 0.75 13.15
CA VAL A 94 -8.42 -0.51 13.90
C VAL A 94 -9.47 -0.41 14.99
N ARG A 95 -10.35 -1.41 15.07
CA ARG A 95 -11.26 -1.61 16.20
C ARG A 95 -10.63 -2.58 17.19
N LEU A 96 -10.31 -2.08 18.38
CA LEU A 96 -9.78 -2.88 19.49
C LEU A 96 -10.90 -3.69 20.17
N PRO A 97 -10.55 -4.74 20.94
CA PRO A 97 -11.52 -5.52 21.71
C PRO A 97 -12.33 -4.69 22.72
N SER A 98 -11.80 -3.55 23.16
CA SER A 98 -12.48 -2.60 24.04
C SER A 98 -13.48 -1.70 23.32
N GLU A 99 -13.86 -2.03 22.08
CA GLU A 99 -14.70 -1.23 21.17
C GLU A 99 -14.16 0.18 20.85
N GLN A 100 -12.91 0.47 21.24
CA GLN A 100 -12.25 1.72 20.89
C GLN A 100 -11.69 1.62 19.46
N ILE A 101 -11.89 2.69 18.70
CA ILE A 101 -11.33 2.83 17.35
C ILE A 101 -10.04 3.64 17.45
N LYS A 102 -8.93 3.07 16.97
CA LYS A 102 -7.64 3.75 16.84
C LYS A 102 -7.28 3.90 15.37
N GLU A 103 -6.80 5.08 15.00
CA GLU A 103 -6.24 5.34 13.67
C GLU A 103 -4.70 5.25 13.71
N GLY A 104 -4.10 4.63 12.70
CA GLY A 104 -2.65 4.57 12.51
C GLY A 104 -2.30 4.73 11.03
N SER A 105 -1.16 5.35 10.72
CA SER A 105 -0.69 5.51 9.34
C SER A 105 0.66 4.83 9.14
N PHE A 106 0.77 4.09 8.04
CA PHE A 106 1.99 3.46 7.58
C PHE A 106 2.47 4.13 6.30
N LYS A 107 3.43 5.06 6.42
CA LYS A 107 4.10 5.71 5.28
C LYS A 107 4.81 4.69 4.37
N VAL A 108 4.55 4.74 3.07
CA VAL A 108 5.17 3.85 2.07
C VAL A 108 6.69 3.96 2.07
N THR A 109 7.25 5.14 2.34
CA THR A 109 8.71 5.36 2.40
C THR A 109 9.41 4.60 3.53
N ARG A 110 8.68 4.15 4.55
CA ARG A 110 9.20 3.35 5.67
C ARG A 110 8.97 1.85 5.50
N MET A 111 8.35 1.44 4.40
CA MET A 111 8.17 0.02 4.05
C MET A 111 9.41 -0.46 3.31
N ARG A 112 10.08 -1.48 3.83
CA ARG A 112 11.26 -2.07 3.17
C ARG A 112 10.84 -2.96 2.00
N CYS A 113 9.81 -3.77 2.21
CA CYS A 113 9.24 -4.65 1.20
C CYS A 113 7.84 -5.11 1.63
N TRP A 114 7.12 -5.74 0.70
CA TRP A 114 5.86 -6.41 0.99
C TRP A 114 5.75 -7.69 0.17
N ARG A 115 4.85 -8.58 0.61
CA ARG A 115 4.53 -9.85 -0.05
C ARG A 115 3.03 -10.09 0.01
N VAL A 116 2.50 -10.72 -1.04
CA VAL A 116 1.14 -11.25 -1.07
C VAL A 116 1.22 -12.76 -0.96
N THR A 117 0.49 -13.33 0.00
CA THR A 117 0.41 -14.78 0.21
C THR A 117 -1.03 -15.25 0.03
N SER A 118 -1.17 -16.47 -0.48
CA SER A 118 -2.44 -17.17 -0.61
C SER A 118 -2.29 -18.50 0.09
N SER A 119 -3.22 -18.83 0.98
CA SER A 119 -3.26 -20.11 1.66
C SER A 119 -4.63 -20.75 1.49
N VAL A 120 -4.63 -22.08 1.36
CA VAL A 120 -5.84 -22.88 1.27
C VAL A 120 -6.12 -23.44 2.66
N SER A 121 -7.24 -23.06 3.27
CA SER A 121 -7.66 -23.71 4.51
C SER A 121 -8.18 -25.11 4.20
N ALA A 122 -7.58 -26.13 4.81
CA ALA A 122 -8.01 -27.52 4.65
C ALA A 122 -9.46 -27.68 5.12
N PRO A 123 -10.27 -28.52 4.43
CA PRO A 123 -11.62 -28.82 4.88
C PRO A 123 -11.56 -29.42 6.29
N ARG A 124 -12.29 -28.82 7.24
CA ARG A 124 -12.37 -29.33 8.61
C ARG A 124 -13.07 -30.70 8.56
N LEU A 125 -12.29 -31.76 8.79
CA LEU A 125 -12.77 -33.14 8.85
C LEU A 125 -13.55 -33.33 10.16
N GLY A 126 -14.82 -32.90 10.22
CA GLY A 126 -15.59 -33.04 11.47
C GLY A 126 -17.01 -32.46 11.54
N SER A 127 -17.53 -31.78 10.52
CA SER A 127 -18.94 -31.33 10.53
C SER A 127 -19.65 -31.85 9.28
N GLY A 128 -20.63 -32.73 9.48
CA GLY A 128 -21.36 -33.45 8.44
C GLY A 128 -22.32 -32.60 7.61
N SER A 129 -21.86 -31.48 7.07
CA SER A 129 -22.69 -30.61 6.22
C SER A 129 -21.87 -30.02 5.07
N SER A 130 -22.16 -30.53 3.87
CA SER A 130 -21.82 -30.02 2.53
C SER A 130 -20.36 -30.16 2.04
N PRO A 131 -20.13 -30.76 0.85
CA PRO A 131 -18.83 -30.77 0.21
C PRO A 131 -18.49 -29.41 -0.41
N GLY A 132 -17.25 -28.95 -0.27
CA GLY A 132 -16.57 -28.32 -1.41
C GLY A 132 -16.46 -26.79 -1.51
N LYS A 133 -16.42 -26.02 -0.42
CA LYS A 133 -15.85 -24.65 -0.48
C LYS A 133 -14.47 -24.61 0.14
N THR A 134 -13.46 -24.83 -0.70
CA THR A 134 -12.07 -24.49 -0.41
C THR A 134 -11.99 -22.97 -0.24
N GLU A 135 -11.90 -22.50 1.02
CA GLU A 135 -11.71 -21.08 1.29
C GLU A 135 -10.25 -20.70 1.07
N VAL A 136 -10.03 -19.72 0.20
CA VAL A 136 -8.71 -19.16 -0.09
C VAL A 136 -8.52 -17.92 0.77
N LYS A 137 -7.56 -17.98 1.69
CA LYS A 137 -7.18 -16.86 2.54
C LYS A 137 -6.06 -16.08 1.86
N LEU A 138 -6.34 -14.84 1.52
CA LEU A 138 -5.36 -13.90 0.97
C LEU A 138 -4.84 -12.96 2.06
N GLU A 139 -3.54 -12.73 2.03
CA GLU A 139 -2.84 -11.87 2.98
C GLU A 139 -1.85 -10.96 2.26
N LEU A 140 -1.76 -9.71 2.70
CA LEU A 140 -0.69 -8.78 2.36
C LEU A 140 0.12 -8.56 3.63
N ALA A 141 1.41 -8.88 3.61
CA ALA A 141 2.32 -8.58 4.69
C ALA A 141 3.38 -7.59 4.21
N PHE A 142 3.71 -6.59 5.02
CA PHE A 142 4.78 -5.63 4.72
C PHE A 142 5.72 -5.48 5.92
N GLU A 143 7.01 -5.31 5.63
CA GLU A 143 8.04 -5.06 6.63
C GLU A 143 8.19 -3.55 6.83
N TYR A 144 7.87 -3.08 8.03
CA TYR A 144 7.79 -1.67 8.35
C TYR A 144 8.88 -1.25 9.34
N LEU A 145 9.56 -0.14 9.06
CA LEU A 145 10.50 0.47 9.99
C LEU A 145 9.73 1.22 11.09
N MET A 146 9.56 0.58 12.25
CA MET A 146 8.83 1.12 13.38
C MET A 146 9.59 2.26 14.07
N SER A 147 10.89 2.06 14.28
CA SER A 147 11.84 3.03 14.82
C SER A 147 13.23 2.73 14.23
N LYS A 148 14.25 3.53 14.55
CA LYS A 148 15.65 3.27 14.12
C LYS A 148 16.02 1.81 14.42
N ASP A 149 16.49 1.12 13.40
CA ASP A 149 16.88 -0.31 13.40
C ASP A 149 15.81 -1.32 13.85
N ARG A 150 14.55 -0.90 14.00
CA ARG A 150 13.44 -1.78 14.41
C ARG A 150 12.48 -2.01 13.26
N LEU A 151 12.68 -3.10 12.53
CA LEU A 151 11.75 -3.57 11.50
C LEU A 151 10.74 -4.55 12.10
N GLN A 152 9.48 -4.44 11.67
CA GLN A 152 8.40 -5.33 12.08
C GLN A 152 7.50 -5.67 10.90
N TRP A 153 7.15 -6.95 10.76
CA TRP A 153 6.14 -7.37 9.80
C TRP A 153 4.74 -7.04 10.33
N VAL A 154 3.93 -6.41 9.48
CA VAL A 154 2.49 -6.18 9.69
C VAL A 154 1.75 -6.93 8.60
N THR A 155 0.74 -7.71 8.99
CA THR A 155 -0.05 -8.57 8.11
C THR A 155 -1.49 -8.09 8.08
N ILE A 156 -2.04 -7.97 6.88
CA ILE A 156 -3.44 -7.72 6.60
C ILE A 156 -4.01 -8.98 5.93
N THR A 157 -4.92 -9.67 6.61
CA THR A 157 -5.74 -10.72 6.00
C THR A 157 -6.96 -10.06 5.35
N SER A 158 -7.04 -10.09 4.03
CA SER A 158 -8.16 -9.51 3.28
C SER A 158 -8.34 -10.20 1.93
N PRO A 159 -9.58 -10.48 1.48
CA PRO A 159 -9.85 -10.88 0.09
C PRO A 159 -9.33 -9.88 -0.94
N GLN A 160 -9.11 -8.62 -0.53
CA GLN A 160 -8.61 -7.53 -1.37
C GLN A 160 -7.08 -7.32 -1.25
N ALA A 161 -6.33 -8.26 -0.68
CA ALA A 161 -4.87 -8.15 -0.50
C ALA A 161 -4.10 -7.84 -1.80
N ILE A 162 -4.52 -8.42 -2.92
CA ILE A 162 -3.93 -8.15 -4.24
C ILE A 162 -4.15 -6.69 -4.64
N MET A 163 -5.35 -6.14 -4.40
CA MET A 163 -5.67 -4.75 -4.72
C MET A 163 -4.89 -3.78 -3.83
N LEU A 164 -4.71 -4.11 -2.53
CA LEU A 164 -3.81 -3.36 -1.64
C LEU A 164 -2.37 -3.34 -2.17
N SER A 165 -1.85 -4.48 -2.65
CA SER A 165 -0.51 -4.54 -3.25
C SER A 165 -0.39 -3.68 -4.52
N ILE A 166 -1.44 -3.62 -5.35
CA ILE A 166 -1.46 -2.75 -6.53
C ILE A 166 -1.42 -1.27 -6.13
N CYS A 167 -2.14 -0.90 -5.07
CA CYS A 167 -2.10 0.46 -4.52
C CYS A 167 -0.70 0.82 -4.00
N LEU A 168 -0.06 -0.08 -3.25
CA LEU A 168 1.32 0.12 -2.78
C LEU A 168 2.29 0.34 -3.95
N GLN A 169 2.24 -0.53 -4.96
CA GLN A 169 3.10 -0.39 -6.15
C GLN A 169 2.87 0.96 -6.86
N SER A 170 1.61 1.37 -7.01
CA SER A 170 1.25 2.66 -7.63
C SER A 170 1.82 3.85 -6.84
N MET A 171 1.74 3.81 -5.51
CA MET A 171 2.32 4.87 -4.66
C MET A 171 3.85 4.91 -4.74
N VAL A 172 4.53 3.75 -4.78
CA VAL A 172 5.99 3.69 -4.98
C VAL A 172 6.38 4.24 -6.35
N ASP A 173 5.69 3.80 -7.41
CA ASP A 173 5.89 4.29 -8.78
C ASP A 173 5.78 5.84 -8.82
N GLU A 174 4.78 6.40 -8.14
CA GLU A 174 4.57 7.85 -8.05
C GLU A 174 5.71 8.56 -7.30
N LEU A 175 6.17 8.01 -6.18
CA LEU A 175 7.29 8.55 -5.40
C LEU A 175 8.60 8.56 -6.21
N MET A 176 8.87 7.48 -6.94
CA MET A 176 10.07 7.35 -7.77
C MET A 176 10.11 8.39 -8.90
N VAL A 177 8.95 8.67 -9.52
CA VAL A 177 8.83 9.71 -10.55
C VAL A 177 9.07 11.09 -9.97
N LYS A 178 8.47 11.39 -8.81
CA LYS A 178 8.64 12.69 -8.13
C LYS A 178 10.11 12.94 -7.75
N LYS A 179 10.80 11.92 -7.21
CA LYS A 179 12.23 12.00 -6.85
C LYS A 179 13.12 12.28 -8.06
N SER A 180 12.72 11.81 -9.24
CA SER A 180 13.49 11.97 -10.48
C SER A 180 13.18 13.27 -11.25
N GLY A 181 12.35 14.17 -10.71
CA GLY A 181 11.88 15.38 -11.41
C GLY A 181 10.98 15.08 -12.62
N GLY A 182 10.49 13.85 -12.75
CA GLY A 182 9.66 13.41 -13.87
C GLY A 182 8.20 13.83 -13.73
N SER A 183 7.50 13.97 -14.86
CA SER A 183 6.03 14.11 -14.85
C SER A 183 5.36 12.75 -14.94
N ILE A 184 4.42 12.47 -14.02
CA ILE A 184 3.55 11.28 -14.00
C ILE A 184 2.91 10.98 -15.37
N ARG A 185 2.68 12.01 -16.19
CA ARG A 185 2.14 11.90 -17.56
C ARG A 185 2.97 11.00 -18.48
N LYS A 186 4.28 10.84 -18.26
CA LYS A 186 5.16 9.99 -19.09
C LYS A 186 5.05 8.50 -18.75
N MET A 187 4.72 8.12 -17.52
CA MET A 187 4.63 6.70 -17.11
C MET A 187 3.37 6.01 -17.63
N PHE A 188 2.21 6.67 -17.57
CA PHE A 188 0.97 6.09 -18.12
C PHE A 188 1.04 5.87 -19.63
N ARG A 189 1.72 6.75 -20.38
CA ARG A 189 2.00 6.53 -21.81
C ARG A 189 2.92 5.34 -22.06
N ARG A 190 3.94 5.11 -21.22
CA ARG A 190 4.83 3.95 -21.34
C ARG A 190 4.11 2.63 -21.02
N ARG A 191 3.21 2.62 -20.02
CA ARG A 191 2.45 1.42 -19.66
C ARG A 191 1.35 1.07 -20.69
N ALA A 192 0.72 2.08 -21.31
CA ALA A 192 -0.23 1.88 -22.40
C ALA A 192 0.44 1.40 -23.71
N ASN A 193 1.67 1.85 -23.99
CA ASN A 193 2.43 1.44 -25.18
C ASN A 193 3.29 0.18 -24.95
N GLY A 194 3.28 -0.40 -23.75
CA GLY A 194 4.07 -1.55 -23.34
C GLY A 194 3.39 -2.91 -23.56
N ALA A 195 2.49 -3.02 -24.53
CA ALA A 195 1.99 -4.31 -24.99
C ALA A 195 3.15 -5.05 -25.70
N LEU A 196 3.78 -5.98 -24.96
CA LEU A 196 4.62 -7.09 -25.42
C LEU A 196 5.03 -7.03 -26.90
N ARG A 197 6.03 -6.21 -27.22
CA ARG A 197 6.85 -6.46 -28.41
C ARG A 197 7.87 -7.51 -27.99
N ARG A 198 7.54 -8.79 -28.21
CA ARG A 198 8.56 -9.83 -28.39
C ARG A 198 9.53 -9.28 -29.44
N SER A 199 10.78 -9.01 -29.06
CA SER A 199 11.83 -8.73 -30.02
C SER A 199 12.02 -9.99 -30.86
N ASP A 200 11.46 -9.96 -32.07
CA ASP A 200 11.72 -10.93 -33.11
C ASP A 200 13.08 -10.58 -33.71
N SER A 201 14.16 -11.01 -33.06
CA SER A 201 15.50 -10.98 -33.65
C SER A 201 15.68 -12.23 -34.51
N GLN A 202 14.99 -12.27 -35.65
CA GLN A 202 15.38 -13.13 -36.76
C GLN A 202 16.55 -12.47 -37.49
N GLN A 203 17.77 -12.96 -37.21
CA GLN A 203 18.84 -12.87 -38.18
C GLN A 203 19.30 -14.28 -38.51
N ALA A 204 18.88 -14.71 -39.70
CA ALA A 204 19.31 -15.93 -40.35
C ALA A 204 20.80 -15.86 -40.64
N VAL A 205 21.57 -16.82 -40.12
CA VAL A 205 22.82 -17.25 -40.73
C VAL A 205 22.91 -18.77 -40.69
N LYS A 206 23.19 -19.29 -41.89
CA LYS A 206 23.16 -20.67 -42.35
C LYS A 206 24.05 -21.60 -41.50
N SER A 207 23.51 -22.75 -41.11
CA SER A 207 24.26 -23.98 -40.73
C SER A 207 24.93 -24.59 -41.98
N PRO A 208 25.90 -25.56 -41.90
CA PRO A 208 26.11 -26.63 -40.88
C PRO A 208 27.63 -27.01 -40.67
N PRO A 209 28.07 -28.21 -40.17
CA PRO A 209 27.44 -29.29 -39.39
C PRO A 209 28.19 -29.76 -38.10
N LEU A 210 27.44 -30.50 -37.28
CA LEU A 210 27.77 -31.60 -36.33
C LEU A 210 29.23 -31.87 -35.91
N LEU A 211 29.48 -31.82 -34.58
CA LEU A 211 30.30 -32.84 -33.89
C LEU A 211 29.89 -33.01 -32.42
N VAL A 212 29.66 -34.26 -32.05
CA VAL A 212 29.39 -34.79 -30.70
C VAL A 212 30.65 -34.72 -29.83
N ARG A 213 30.54 -34.29 -28.57
CA ARG A 213 31.26 -34.92 -27.43
C ARG A 213 30.81 -34.43 -26.05
N LEU A 214 30.52 -35.42 -25.21
CA LEU A 214 30.32 -35.35 -23.76
C LEU A 214 31.52 -34.70 -23.05
N THR A 215 31.30 -33.94 -21.98
CA THR A 215 31.84 -34.23 -20.63
C THR A 215 31.42 -33.22 -19.56
N ARG A 216 31.27 -33.80 -18.37
CA ARG A 216 30.96 -33.30 -17.02
C ARG A 216 32.12 -32.48 -16.44
N CYS A 217 31.82 -31.42 -15.65
CA CYS A 217 32.65 -30.88 -14.55
C CYS A 217 31.75 -29.97 -13.68
N GLN A 218 31.18 -30.48 -12.59
CA GLN A 218 31.63 -30.29 -11.19
C GLN A 218 31.66 -28.83 -10.71
N GLN A 219 30.63 -28.52 -9.91
CA GLN A 219 30.50 -27.36 -9.04
C GLN A 219 31.39 -27.56 -7.80
N GLY A 220 32.21 -26.56 -7.48
CA GLY A 220 33.07 -26.57 -6.30
C GLY A 220 33.08 -25.22 -5.60
N SER A 221 32.77 -25.27 -4.29
CA SER A 221 33.20 -24.36 -3.21
C SER A 221 32.63 -22.94 -3.16
N LYS A 222 32.45 -22.27 -2.01
CA LYS A 222 32.45 -22.59 -0.57
C LYS A 222 31.84 -21.34 0.09
N LEU A 223 31.01 -21.54 1.10
CA LEU A 223 30.52 -20.48 1.99
C LEU A 223 31.68 -19.93 2.84
N THR A 224 31.74 -18.62 3.03
CA THR A 224 32.55 -17.99 4.09
C THR A 224 31.67 -17.05 4.91
N SER A 225 31.57 -17.38 6.20
CA SER A 225 30.94 -16.62 7.26
C SER A 225 31.91 -15.57 7.81
N VAL A 226 31.42 -14.36 8.07
CA VAL A 226 32.17 -13.30 8.77
C VAL A 226 31.51 -13.01 10.10
N SER A 227 32.30 -13.01 11.17
CA SER A 227 31.92 -12.72 12.56
C SER A 227 32.32 -11.29 12.91
N LEU A 228 31.47 -10.55 13.63
CA LEU A 228 31.79 -9.22 14.17
C LEU A 228 31.56 -9.17 15.68
N ARG A 229 32.61 -8.70 16.38
CA ARG A 229 32.64 -8.39 17.82
C ARG A 229 31.90 -7.07 18.09
N GLY A 230 31.29 -7.00 19.28
CA GLY A 230 30.58 -5.83 19.78
C GLY A 230 31.45 -4.82 20.51
N ILE A 231 30.83 -3.67 20.82
CA ILE A 231 31.27 -2.70 21.83
C ILE A 231 30.02 -1.95 22.34
N SER A 232 29.94 -1.71 23.64
CA SER A 232 28.87 -1.04 24.39
C SER A 232 29.29 0.37 24.80
N HIS A 233 28.38 1.36 24.88
CA HIS A 233 28.50 2.56 25.74
C HIS A 233 27.12 3.14 26.13
N SER A 234 27.08 3.83 27.26
CA SER A 234 25.90 4.19 28.08
C SER A 234 25.75 5.71 28.30
N GLY A 235 24.56 6.15 28.78
CA GLY A 235 24.29 7.45 29.47
C GLY A 235 23.68 8.55 28.57
N SER A 236 22.80 9.47 28.97
CA SER A 236 22.34 9.98 30.28
C SER A 236 21.01 10.78 30.11
N ALA A 237 20.39 11.19 31.22
CA ALA A 237 19.01 11.66 31.44
C ALA A 237 18.79 13.20 31.47
N GLY A 238 17.50 13.58 31.60
CA GLY A 238 16.96 14.89 32.08
C GLY A 238 15.96 15.51 31.08
N ASP A 239 14.90 16.26 31.42
CA ASP A 239 14.11 16.54 32.64
C ASP A 239 12.79 17.25 32.17
N LEU A 240 11.85 17.44 33.10
CA LEU A 240 10.40 17.70 33.01
C LEU A 240 9.92 19.06 32.43
N GLY A 241 8.64 19.10 32.02
CA GLY A 241 7.84 20.33 31.85
C GLY A 241 6.35 20.08 31.52
N ALA A 242 5.44 20.53 32.39
CA ALA A 242 3.99 20.31 32.36
C ALA A 242 3.20 21.37 31.54
N ASN A 243 2.12 20.96 30.84
CA ASN A 243 0.75 21.50 30.97
C ASN A 243 -0.24 20.94 29.92
N ASP A 244 -1.49 20.79 30.37
CA ASP A 244 -2.71 20.32 29.69
C ASP A 244 -3.04 21.02 28.35
N PHE A 245 -3.52 20.26 27.35
CA PHE A 245 -4.93 20.21 26.87
C PHE A 245 -5.04 19.49 25.51
N HIS A 246 -5.71 18.33 25.46
CA HIS A 246 -6.12 17.54 24.27
C HIS A 246 -5.02 17.10 23.27
N GLY A 247 -4.25 16.05 23.62
CA GLY A 247 -3.22 15.45 22.77
C GLY A 247 -3.69 14.26 21.92
N ASN A 248 -3.36 14.28 20.63
CA ASN A 248 -3.45 13.15 19.70
C ASN A 248 -2.43 12.07 20.08
N TYR A 249 -2.87 10.99 20.74
CA TYR A 249 -1.98 9.87 21.07
C TYR A 249 -1.82 8.92 19.90
N ALA A 250 -1.00 9.32 18.93
CA ALA A 250 -0.36 8.41 17.99
C ALA A 250 1.14 8.75 17.93
N PHE A 251 1.90 8.19 18.88
CA PHE A 251 3.35 8.01 18.80
C PHE A 251 4.18 9.28 18.52
N GLU A 252 4.19 10.21 19.49
CA GLU A 252 5.29 11.17 19.63
C GLU A 252 6.55 10.40 20.10
N GLY A 253 7.46 10.16 19.17
CA GLY A 253 8.72 9.43 19.41
C GLY A 253 9.42 8.99 18.13
N ILE A 254 9.06 9.56 16.98
CA ILE A 254 9.69 9.28 15.69
C ILE A 254 10.29 10.59 15.22
N GLY A 255 11.45 10.93 15.80
CA GLY A 255 12.30 11.99 15.28
C GLY A 255 12.69 11.64 13.84
N ASP A 256 12.53 12.62 12.96
CA ASP A 256 13.18 12.69 11.64
C ASP A 256 14.70 12.95 11.82
N GLU A 257 15.36 12.20 12.70
CA GLU A 257 16.81 12.25 12.92
C GLU A 257 17.40 10.94 12.42
N ASP A 258 18.17 11.04 11.34
CA ASP A 258 18.94 10.02 10.62
C ASP A 258 18.21 9.28 9.49
N LEU A 259 18.43 9.83 8.29
CA LEU A 259 18.44 9.17 6.97
C LEU A 259 19.21 7.84 6.97
#